data_AF-A0A2T5IPP3-F1
#
_entry.id   AF-A0A2T5IPP3-F1
#
_cell.length_a   1.000
_cell.length_b   1.000
_cell.length_c   1.000
_cell.angle_alpha   90.00
_cell.angle_beta   90.00
_cell.angle_gamma   90.00
#
_symmetry.space_group_name_H-M   'P 1'
#
loop_
_entity.id
_entity.type
_entity.pdbx_description
1 polymer ?
#
loop_
_entity_poly.entity_id
_entity_poly.type
_entity_poly.pdbx_seq_one_letter_code
_entity_poly.pdbx_strand_id
1 'polypeptide(L)'
;MKKWRNGVVGGALAALLFSGTGVMASEDEELYGAAAVSEGETYTIEEMLLFAIEDEYMAEASYIAIMDAYGTVKPFTSISKAEGTHISLLLPLFETYGLEVPENEAVEQVALPTSLAESFEAGVEGEIKNIAIYGQFLETEGLPDDVRSVFERLMAASENHLAAFERGVAGNPDGAGRKK
;
A
#
# COMPACT_ATOMS: atom_id res chain seq x y z
N MET A 1 -7.54 69.57 -41.02
CA MET A 1 -6.38 68.64 -41.11
C MET A 1 -5.19 69.29 -40.41
N LYS A 2 -4.45 68.55 -39.55
CA LYS A 2 -3.56 68.98 -38.42
C LYS A 2 -4.33 69.03 -37.10
N LYS A 3 -4.22 68.00 -36.26
CA LYS A 3 -3.15 67.56 -35.32
C LYS A 3 -3.26 68.23 -33.95
N TRP A 4 -3.32 67.34 -32.95
CA TRP A 4 -2.93 67.43 -31.54
C TRP A 4 -3.78 68.22 -30.54
N ARG A 5 -4.34 67.48 -29.57
CA ARG A 5 -4.52 67.91 -28.18
C ARG A 5 -3.85 66.89 -27.28
N ASN A 6 -2.94 67.37 -26.43
CA ASN A 6 -2.38 66.64 -25.29
C ASN A 6 -3.41 66.63 -24.15
N GLY A 7 -3.45 65.54 -23.40
CA GLY A 7 -4.13 65.42 -22.11
C GLY A 7 -3.38 64.42 -21.25
N VAL A 8 -2.91 64.88 -20.10
CA VAL A 8 -2.11 64.14 -19.11
C VAL A 8 -3.05 63.56 -18.03
N VAL A 9 -2.54 62.56 -17.32
CA VAL A 9 -2.83 62.16 -15.92
C VAL A 9 -3.79 60.96 -15.75
N GLY A 10 -3.23 59.89 -15.18
CA GLY A 10 -3.82 59.25 -14.00
C GLY A 10 -4.27 57.80 -14.18
N GLY A 11 -3.75 56.91 -13.32
CA GLY A 11 -4.41 55.66 -12.98
C GLY A 11 -3.57 54.41 -13.23
N ALA A 12 -3.01 53.86 -12.15
CA ALA A 12 -2.40 52.55 -12.10
C ALA A 12 -3.40 51.44 -12.51
N LEU A 13 -2.94 50.37 -13.17
CA LEU A 13 -3.47 49.01 -12.98
C LEU A 13 -2.64 47.96 -13.74
N ALA A 14 -2.06 47.06 -12.94
CA ALA A 14 -1.74 45.66 -13.22
C ALA A 14 -1.16 45.29 -14.59
N ALA A 15 0.18 45.15 -14.65
CA ALA A 15 0.79 44.20 -15.56
C ALA A 15 0.53 42.78 -15.02
N LEU A 16 -0.54 42.15 -15.52
CA LEU A 16 -0.77 40.71 -15.42
C LEU A 16 0.37 40.00 -16.17
N LEU A 17 1.38 39.55 -15.43
CA LEU A 17 2.34 38.57 -15.92
C LEU A 17 1.65 37.21 -15.88
N PHE A 18 1.20 36.77 -17.05
CA PHE A 18 0.84 35.39 -17.31
C PHE A 18 2.13 34.58 -17.41
N SER A 19 2.63 34.11 -16.27
CA SER A 19 3.63 33.05 -16.20
C SER A 19 2.87 31.76 -15.90
N GLY A 20 2.34 31.13 -16.94
CA GLY A 20 1.79 29.80 -16.83
C GLY A 20 2.90 28.80 -16.52
N THR A 21 2.72 28.05 -15.45
CA THR A 21 2.91 26.60 -15.45
C THR A 21 1.78 26.06 -14.59
N GLY A 22 0.72 25.59 -15.25
CA GLY A 22 -0.25 24.74 -14.59
C GLY A 22 0.48 23.54 -14.03
N VAL A 23 0.29 23.27 -12.74
CA VAL A 23 0.45 21.90 -12.26
C VAL A 23 -0.73 21.15 -12.85
N MET A 24 -0.51 20.57 -14.03
CA MET A 24 -1.30 19.43 -14.45
C MET A 24 -1.01 18.37 -13.39
N ALA A 25 -2.02 18.02 -12.60
CA ALA A 25 -2.00 16.75 -11.89
C ALA A 25 -1.83 15.68 -12.96
N SER A 26 -0.66 15.06 -13.00
CA SER A 26 -0.36 13.93 -13.86
C SER A 26 -1.08 12.73 -13.29
N GLU A 27 -1.95 12.14 -14.11
CA GLU A 27 -2.39 10.74 -14.18
C GLU A 27 -2.76 10.07 -12.85
N ASP A 28 -4.02 9.65 -12.74
CA ASP A 28 -4.57 8.88 -11.63
C ASP A 28 -3.57 7.81 -11.15
N GLU A 29 -2.91 8.04 -10.02
CA GLU A 29 -2.04 7.06 -9.38
C GLU A 29 -2.98 5.97 -8.84
N GLU A 30 -3.16 4.89 -9.60
CA GLU A 30 -4.00 3.77 -9.21
C GLU A 30 -3.41 3.15 -7.94
N LEU A 31 -4.10 3.35 -6.82
CA LEU A 31 -3.66 2.88 -5.52
C LEU A 31 -3.74 1.35 -5.49
N TYR A 32 -2.71 0.70 -4.93
CA TYR A 32 -2.54 -0.75 -4.96
C TYR A 32 -2.79 -1.38 -3.57
N GLY A 33 -3.51 -2.50 -3.52
CA GLY A 33 -3.72 -3.25 -2.28
C GLY A 33 -4.34 -2.42 -1.14
N ALA A 34 -3.79 -2.51 0.07
CA ALA A 34 -4.30 -1.76 1.23
C ALA A 34 -4.31 -0.23 1.03
N ALA A 35 -3.45 0.30 0.16
CA ALA A 35 -3.37 1.74 -0.09
C ALA A 35 -4.62 2.28 -0.81
N ALA A 36 -5.38 1.42 -1.51
CA ALA A 36 -6.63 1.79 -2.18
C ALA A 36 -7.82 1.92 -1.22
N VAL A 37 -7.67 1.47 0.03
CA VAL A 37 -8.75 1.45 1.02
C VAL A 37 -8.76 2.73 1.85
N SER A 38 -9.78 3.55 1.65
CA SER A 38 -10.11 4.71 2.47
C SER A 38 -11.02 4.36 3.65
N GLU A 39 -10.71 4.92 4.83
CA GLU A 39 -11.48 4.74 6.08
C GLU A 39 -12.94 5.20 5.93
N GLY A 40 -13.89 4.36 6.37
CA GLY A 40 -15.31 4.69 6.39
C GLY A 40 -16.05 4.51 5.06
N GLU A 41 -15.35 4.10 4.00
CA GLU A 41 -15.96 3.70 2.74
C GLU A 41 -16.37 2.22 2.74
N THR A 42 -17.30 1.86 1.86
CA THR A 42 -17.73 0.47 1.66
C THR A 42 -17.35 0.01 0.28
N TYR A 43 -16.93 -1.24 0.17
CA TYR A 43 -16.43 -1.82 -1.06
C TYR A 43 -17.32 -2.97 -1.52
N THR A 44 -17.30 -3.22 -2.82
CA THR A 44 -17.86 -4.44 -3.40
C THR A 44 -16.96 -5.64 -3.07
N ILE A 45 -17.49 -6.86 -3.20
CA ILE A 45 -16.68 -8.08 -3.03
C ILE A 45 -15.52 -8.12 -4.03
N GLU A 46 -15.75 -7.64 -5.25
CA GLU A 46 -14.71 -7.55 -6.28
C GLU A 46 -13.56 -6.65 -5.84
N GLU A 47 -13.85 -5.43 -5.39
CA GLU A 47 -12.83 -4.50 -4.86
C GLU A 47 -12.11 -5.08 -3.63
N MET A 48 -12.84 -5.67 -2.68
CA MET A 48 -12.22 -6.26 -1.49
C MET A 48 -11.25 -7.40 -1.84
N LEU A 49 -11.63 -8.28 -2.78
CA LEU A 49 -10.78 -9.39 -3.19
C LEU A 49 -9.57 -8.91 -4.00
N LEU A 50 -9.77 -7.91 -4.87
CA LEU A 50 -8.70 -7.25 -5.61
C LEU A 50 -7.68 -6.65 -4.64
N PHE A 51 -8.12 -5.79 -3.71
CA PHE A 51 -7.21 -5.14 -2.77
C PHE A 51 -6.54 -6.13 -1.82
N ALA A 52 -7.25 -7.17 -1.39
CA ALA A 52 -6.65 -8.21 -0.55
C ALA A 52 -5.52 -8.95 -1.29
N ILE A 53 -5.75 -9.42 -2.53
CA ILE A 53 -4.73 -10.22 -3.22
C ILE A 53 -3.53 -9.38 -3.66
N GLU A 54 -3.75 -8.12 -4.06
CA GLU A 54 -2.70 -7.18 -4.37
C GLU A 54 -1.82 -6.90 -3.14
N ASP A 55 -2.43 -6.75 -1.96
CA ASP A 55 -1.65 -6.53 -0.75
C ASP A 55 -0.77 -7.74 -0.40
N GLU A 56 -1.31 -8.97 -0.49
CA GLU A 56 -0.53 -10.19 -0.27
C GLU A 56 0.62 -10.33 -1.32
N TYR A 57 0.39 -9.93 -2.58
CA TYR A 57 1.45 -9.86 -3.59
C TYR A 57 2.54 -8.85 -3.21
N MET A 58 2.16 -7.64 -2.79
CA MET A 58 3.10 -6.60 -2.33
C MET A 58 3.91 -7.06 -1.14
N ALA A 59 3.27 -7.67 -0.14
CA ALA A 59 3.93 -8.18 1.06
C ALA A 59 4.94 -9.28 0.72
N GLU A 60 4.54 -10.30 -0.06
CA GLU A 60 5.42 -11.39 -0.46
C GLU A 60 6.64 -10.86 -1.24
N ALA A 61 6.40 -10.02 -2.25
CA ALA A 61 7.46 -9.42 -3.07
C ALA A 61 8.42 -8.56 -2.24
N SER A 62 7.88 -7.73 -1.34
CA SER A 62 8.67 -6.88 -0.45
C SER A 62 9.59 -7.69 0.47
N TYR A 63 9.06 -8.74 1.10
CA TYR A 63 9.85 -9.59 2.00
C TYR A 63 10.91 -10.41 1.27
N ILE A 64 10.61 -10.88 0.05
CA ILE A 64 11.61 -11.52 -0.82
C ILE A 64 12.75 -10.53 -1.14
N ALA A 65 12.42 -9.31 -1.59
CA ALA A 65 13.42 -8.29 -1.90
C ALA A 65 14.29 -7.91 -0.70
N ILE A 66 13.69 -7.78 0.50
CA ILE A 66 14.40 -7.55 1.75
C ILE A 66 15.37 -8.69 2.06
N MET A 67 14.95 -9.94 1.89
CA MET A 67 15.82 -11.10 2.12
C MET A 67 16.95 -11.20 1.10
N ASP A 68 16.72 -10.79 -0.14
CA ASP A 68 17.76 -10.75 -1.17
C ASP A 68 18.81 -9.67 -0.88
N ALA A 69 18.38 -8.50 -0.36
CA ALA A 69 19.27 -7.39 -0.04
C ALA A 69 20.04 -7.58 1.29
N TYR A 70 19.36 -8.06 2.33
CA TYR A 70 19.87 -8.09 3.71
C TYR A 70 20.12 -9.49 4.25
N GLY A 71 19.84 -10.52 3.45
CA GLY A 71 20.00 -11.92 3.79
C GLY A 71 18.77 -12.53 4.48
N THR A 72 18.81 -13.85 4.66
CA THR A 72 17.70 -14.59 5.28
C THR A 72 17.61 -14.30 6.78
N VAL A 73 16.66 -13.45 7.16
CA VAL A 73 16.44 -13.03 8.55
C VAL A 73 14.99 -13.36 8.96
N LYS A 74 14.78 -13.73 10.22
CA LYS A 74 13.43 -13.87 10.78
C LYS A 74 12.92 -12.49 11.23
N PRO A 75 11.62 -12.16 11.01
CA PRO A 75 10.56 -13.07 10.59
C PRO A 75 10.30 -13.14 9.07
N PHE A 76 10.97 -12.34 8.23
CA PHE A 76 10.74 -12.26 6.78
C PHE A 76 10.65 -13.63 6.09
N THR A 77 11.57 -14.56 6.40
CA THR A 77 11.56 -15.92 5.83
C THR A 77 10.30 -16.75 6.11
N SER A 78 9.69 -16.58 7.29
CA SER A 78 8.47 -17.32 7.65
C SER A 78 7.22 -16.58 7.18
N ILE A 79 7.23 -15.26 7.22
CA ILE A 79 6.10 -14.42 6.84
C ILE A 79 5.89 -14.46 5.32
N SER A 80 6.95 -14.33 4.51
CA SER A 80 6.85 -14.51 3.05
C SER A 80 6.19 -15.84 2.64
N LYS A 81 6.39 -16.92 3.40
CA LYS A 81 5.70 -18.21 3.13
C LYS A 81 4.24 -18.21 3.56
N ALA A 82 3.90 -17.43 4.59
CA ALA A 82 2.53 -17.24 5.02
C ALA A 82 1.76 -16.46 3.95
N GLU A 83 2.36 -15.44 3.32
CA GLU A 83 1.70 -14.67 2.25
C GLU A 83 1.34 -15.55 1.04
N GLY A 84 2.24 -16.45 0.61
CA GLY A 84 1.89 -17.45 -0.40
C GLY A 84 0.70 -18.35 -0.02
N THR A 85 0.49 -18.58 1.29
CA THR A 85 -0.69 -19.29 1.79
C THR A 85 -1.94 -18.40 1.78
N HIS A 86 -1.81 -17.10 2.11
CA HIS A 86 -2.92 -16.14 2.03
C HIS A 86 -3.42 -15.96 0.61
N ILE A 87 -2.51 -15.78 -0.36
CA ILE A 87 -2.82 -15.79 -1.79
C ILE A 87 -3.62 -17.05 -2.15
N SER A 88 -3.13 -18.23 -1.72
CA SER A 88 -3.81 -19.50 -1.99
C SER A 88 -5.20 -19.61 -1.34
N LEU A 89 -5.47 -18.89 -0.25
CA LEU A 89 -6.81 -18.82 0.37
C LEU A 89 -7.76 -17.87 -0.37
N LEU A 90 -7.23 -16.82 -1.02
CA LEU A 90 -8.01 -15.85 -1.79
C LEU A 90 -8.41 -16.40 -3.17
N LEU A 91 -7.53 -17.13 -3.86
CA LEU A 91 -7.77 -17.61 -5.23
C LEU A 91 -9.11 -18.35 -5.45
N PRO A 92 -9.58 -19.26 -4.54
CA PRO A 92 -10.88 -19.90 -4.71
C PRO A 92 -12.08 -18.95 -4.65
N LEU A 93 -11.94 -17.79 -3.99
CA LEU A 93 -13.00 -16.77 -3.95
C LEU A 93 -13.13 -16.10 -5.32
N PHE A 94 -12.03 -15.79 -6.01
CA PHE A 94 -12.09 -15.26 -7.38
C PHE A 94 -12.88 -16.19 -8.31
N GLU A 95 -12.61 -17.49 -8.26
CA GLU A 95 -13.38 -18.50 -9.02
C GLU A 95 -14.87 -18.51 -8.61
N THR A 96 -15.15 -18.49 -7.30
CA THR A 96 -16.51 -18.54 -6.75
C THR A 96 -17.37 -17.35 -7.20
N TYR A 97 -16.77 -16.16 -7.28
CA TYR A 97 -17.44 -14.92 -7.67
C TYR A 97 -17.32 -14.60 -9.17
N GLY A 98 -16.64 -15.45 -9.95
CA GLY A 98 -16.49 -15.29 -11.41
C GLY A 98 -15.61 -14.10 -11.80
N LEU A 99 -14.61 -13.79 -10.98
CA LEU A 99 -13.68 -12.69 -11.15
C LEU A 99 -12.36 -13.18 -11.76
N GLU A 100 -11.72 -12.34 -12.56
CA GLU A 100 -10.36 -12.60 -13.04
C GLU A 100 -9.36 -12.30 -11.91
N VAL A 101 -8.36 -13.17 -11.76
CA VAL A 101 -7.27 -12.94 -10.81
C VAL A 101 -6.32 -11.92 -11.44
N PRO A 102 -6.00 -10.80 -10.76
CA PRO A 102 -5.08 -9.80 -11.29
C PRO A 102 -3.68 -10.40 -11.48
N GLU A 103 -2.94 -9.90 -12.48
CA GLU A 103 -1.54 -10.25 -12.68
C GLU A 103 -0.71 -9.76 -11.48
N ASN A 104 0.27 -10.58 -11.06
CA ASN A 104 1.16 -10.19 -9.98
C ASN A 104 2.29 -9.33 -10.53
N GLU A 105 2.09 -8.01 -10.48
CA GLU A 105 3.08 -6.99 -10.86
C GLU A 105 3.80 -6.39 -9.65
N ALA A 106 3.57 -6.92 -8.44
CA ALA A 106 4.06 -6.32 -7.21
C ALA A 106 5.58 -6.15 -7.16
N VAL A 107 6.34 -7.07 -7.76
CA VAL A 107 7.81 -7.03 -7.82
C VAL A 107 8.35 -5.75 -8.48
N GLU A 108 7.58 -5.14 -9.40
CA GLU A 108 7.96 -3.90 -10.09
C GLU A 108 7.69 -2.66 -9.25
N GLN A 109 6.86 -2.79 -8.21
CA GLN A 109 6.43 -1.71 -7.34
C GLN A 109 7.16 -1.69 -5.99
N VAL A 110 7.93 -2.75 -5.65
CA VAL A 110 8.64 -2.86 -4.37
C VAL A 110 9.63 -1.71 -4.18
N ALA A 111 9.41 -0.92 -3.12
CA ALA A 111 10.36 0.05 -2.62
C ALA A 111 11.20 -0.57 -1.48
N LEU A 112 12.44 -0.96 -1.78
CA LEU A 112 13.33 -1.55 -0.79
C LEU A 112 13.74 -0.52 0.29
N PRO A 113 13.50 -0.78 1.59
CA PRO A 113 13.95 0.09 2.68
C PRO A 113 15.49 0.18 2.74
N THR A 114 16.05 1.25 3.30
CA THR A 114 17.51 1.53 3.21
C THR A 114 18.35 0.76 4.22
N SER A 115 17.70 0.08 5.17
CA SER A 115 18.35 -0.77 6.17
C SER A 115 17.46 -1.94 6.57
N LEU A 116 18.06 -2.93 7.25
CA LEU A 116 17.30 -4.01 7.85
C LEU A 116 16.39 -3.47 8.96
N ALA A 117 16.85 -2.51 9.77
CA ALA A 117 15.99 -1.84 10.76
C ALA A 117 14.75 -1.18 10.14
N GLU A 118 14.92 -0.38 9.09
CA GLU A 118 13.78 0.21 8.36
C GLU A 118 12.88 -0.87 7.73
N SER A 119 13.43 -2.01 7.34
CA SER A 119 12.64 -3.14 6.83
C SER A 119 11.72 -3.75 7.88
N PHE A 120 12.16 -3.81 9.15
CA PHE A 120 11.30 -4.24 10.25
C PHE A 120 10.21 -3.21 10.56
N GLU A 121 10.54 -1.91 10.51
CA GLU A 121 9.57 -0.83 10.70
C GLU A 121 8.52 -0.81 9.58
N ALA A 122 8.94 -0.98 8.32
CA ALA A 122 8.04 -1.12 7.18
C ALA A 122 7.12 -2.35 7.32
N GLY A 123 7.63 -3.47 7.83
CA GLY A 123 6.82 -4.64 8.16
C GLY A 123 5.75 -4.35 9.22
N VAL A 124 6.10 -3.62 10.29
CA VAL A 124 5.12 -3.17 11.30
C VAL A 124 4.03 -2.30 10.66
N GLU A 125 4.41 -1.32 9.83
CA GLU A 125 3.45 -0.43 9.18
C GLU A 125 2.51 -1.20 8.22
N GLY A 126 3.06 -2.13 7.43
CA GLY A 126 2.28 -2.97 6.52
C GLY A 126 1.23 -3.79 7.27
N GLU A 127 1.62 -4.47 8.35
CA GLU A 127 0.66 -5.31 9.09
C GLU A 127 -0.40 -4.49 9.85
N ILE A 128 -0.07 -3.28 10.31
CA ILE A 128 -1.07 -2.36 10.88
C ILE A 128 -2.12 -1.98 9.81
N LYS A 129 -1.68 -1.69 8.59
CA LYS A 129 -2.60 -1.39 7.47
C LYS A 129 -3.46 -2.61 7.14
N ASN A 130 -2.89 -3.82 7.08
CA ASN A 130 -3.65 -5.04 6.79
C ASN A 130 -4.72 -5.34 7.83
N ILE A 131 -4.37 -5.23 9.11
CA ILE A 131 -5.36 -5.38 10.19
C ILE A 131 -6.49 -4.36 10.06
N ALA A 132 -6.17 -3.11 9.71
CA ALA A 132 -7.17 -2.06 9.54
C ALA A 132 -8.12 -2.34 8.35
N ILE A 133 -7.59 -2.70 7.18
CA ILE A 133 -8.45 -2.97 6.00
C ILE A 133 -9.34 -4.19 6.23
N TYR A 134 -8.81 -5.28 6.81
CA TYR A 134 -9.63 -6.46 7.07
C TYR A 134 -10.69 -6.16 8.14
N GLY A 135 -10.35 -5.38 9.17
CA GLY A 135 -11.32 -4.87 10.14
C GLY A 135 -12.47 -4.14 9.45
N GLN A 136 -12.16 -3.21 8.54
CA GLN A 136 -13.16 -2.47 7.77
C GLN A 136 -13.99 -3.39 6.85
N PHE A 137 -13.38 -4.33 6.13
CA PHE A 137 -14.11 -5.27 5.27
C PHE A 137 -15.06 -6.14 6.09
N LEU A 138 -14.64 -6.61 7.27
CA LEU A 138 -15.43 -7.46 8.15
C LEU A 138 -16.66 -6.76 8.75
N GLU A 139 -16.64 -5.43 8.84
CA GLU A 139 -17.78 -4.60 9.25
C GLU A 139 -18.87 -4.48 8.17
N THR A 140 -18.61 -4.94 6.94
CA THR A 140 -19.58 -4.86 5.84
C THR A 140 -20.81 -5.71 6.10
N GLU A 141 -21.98 -5.07 6.08
CA GLU A 141 -23.26 -5.75 6.24
C GLU A 141 -23.51 -6.69 5.06
N GLY A 142 -23.90 -7.94 5.35
CA GLY A 142 -24.17 -8.94 4.31
C GLY A 142 -22.93 -9.53 3.65
N LEU A 143 -21.72 -9.32 4.20
CA LEU A 143 -20.50 -9.99 3.73
C LEU A 143 -20.71 -11.51 3.74
N PRO A 144 -20.53 -12.19 2.59
CA PRO A 144 -20.69 -13.64 2.50
C PRO A 144 -19.78 -14.42 3.47
N ASP A 145 -20.27 -15.55 3.98
CA ASP A 145 -19.59 -16.32 5.03
C ASP A 145 -18.23 -16.89 4.58
N ASP A 146 -18.09 -17.22 3.29
CA ASP A 146 -16.84 -17.71 2.70
C ASP A 146 -15.77 -16.61 2.66
N VAL A 147 -16.13 -15.42 2.19
CA VAL A 147 -15.27 -14.24 2.18
C VAL A 147 -14.90 -13.84 3.61
N ARG A 148 -15.89 -13.76 4.51
CA ARG A 148 -15.69 -13.47 5.93
C ARG A 148 -14.69 -14.43 6.57
N SER A 149 -14.85 -15.74 6.34
CA SER A 149 -13.96 -16.74 6.93
C SER A 149 -12.51 -16.59 6.46
N VAL A 150 -12.28 -16.19 5.21
CA VAL A 150 -10.94 -15.92 4.69
C VAL A 150 -10.38 -14.63 5.31
N PHE A 151 -11.12 -13.53 5.31
CA PHE A 151 -10.66 -12.26 5.89
C PHE A 151 -10.36 -12.35 7.39
N GLU A 152 -11.15 -13.09 8.17
CA GLU A 152 -10.84 -13.36 9.59
C GLU A 152 -9.51 -14.10 9.76
N ARG A 153 -9.19 -15.03 8.87
CA ARG A 153 -7.91 -15.78 8.92
C ARG A 153 -6.73 -14.89 8.56
N LEU A 154 -6.88 -14.06 7.52
CA LEU A 154 -5.82 -13.15 7.06
C LEU A 154 -5.58 -12.07 8.12
N MET A 155 -6.62 -11.46 8.69
CA MET A 155 -6.50 -10.51 9.81
C MET A 155 -5.76 -11.12 11.01
N ALA A 156 -6.14 -12.35 11.42
CA ALA A 156 -5.49 -13.04 12.52
C ALA A 156 -4.02 -13.38 12.21
N ALA A 157 -3.69 -13.66 10.94
CA ALA A 157 -2.31 -13.87 10.52
C ALA A 157 -1.50 -12.56 10.60
N SER A 158 -2.04 -11.44 10.11
CA SER A 158 -1.43 -10.12 10.22
C SER A 158 -1.18 -9.69 11.67
N GLU A 159 -2.08 -9.97 12.60
CA GLU A 159 -1.84 -9.75 14.04
C GLU A 159 -0.61 -10.53 14.55
N ASN A 160 -0.42 -11.76 14.09
CA ASN A 160 0.74 -12.58 14.45
C ASN A 160 2.03 -12.07 13.78
N HIS A 161 1.94 -11.61 12.55
CA HIS A 161 3.04 -11.01 11.80
C HIS A 161 3.49 -9.70 12.45
N LEU A 162 2.55 -8.80 12.77
CA LEU A 162 2.79 -7.55 13.48
C LEU A 162 3.58 -7.80 14.77
N ALA A 163 3.11 -8.72 15.60
CA ALA A 163 3.81 -9.07 16.83
C ALA A 163 5.22 -9.61 16.57
N ALA A 164 5.46 -10.29 15.44
CA ALA A 164 6.79 -10.77 15.06
C ALA A 164 7.71 -9.64 14.59
N PHE A 165 7.20 -8.68 13.81
CA PHE A 165 7.96 -7.50 13.40
C PHE A 165 8.29 -6.60 14.59
N GLU A 166 7.34 -6.33 15.50
CA GLU A 166 7.56 -5.54 16.72
C GLU A 166 8.68 -6.14 17.60
N ARG A 167 8.69 -7.47 17.78
CA ARG A 167 9.78 -8.16 18.47
C ARG A 167 11.13 -7.97 17.76
N GLY A 168 11.11 -7.94 16.44
CA GLY A 168 12.27 -7.68 15.61
C GLY A 168 12.83 -6.27 15.78
N VAL A 169 11.97 -5.24 15.73
CA VAL A 169 12.32 -3.84 16.00
C VAL A 169 12.97 -3.71 17.39
N ALA A 170 12.34 -4.29 18.42
CA ALA A 170 12.87 -4.26 19.79
C ALA A 170 14.23 -4.96 19.95
N GLY A 171 14.56 -5.89 19.04
CA GLY A 171 15.80 -6.67 19.05
C GLY A 171 17.04 -5.97 18.49
N ASN A 172 16.93 -4.72 18.00
CA ASN A 172 18.00 -3.98 17.31
C ASN A 172 18.61 -4.77 16.13
N PRO A 173 17.89 -4.89 15.01
CA PRO A 173 18.23 -5.80 13.91
C PRO A 173 19.59 -5.50 13.26
N ASP A 174 20.00 -4.23 13.20
CA ASP A 174 21.32 -3.83 12.67
C ASP A 174 22.48 -4.12 13.64
N GLY A 175 22.20 -4.34 14.93
CA GLY A 175 23.18 -4.61 15.97
C GLY A 175 23.65 -6.07 16.01
N ALA A 176 22.85 -7.01 15.50
CA ALA A 176 23.12 -8.45 15.58
C ALA A 176 24.28 -8.92 14.66
N GLY A 177 24.69 -8.09 13.68
CA GLY A 177 25.77 -8.37 12.73
C GLY A 177 27.17 -7.89 13.16
N ARG A 178 27.31 -7.09 14.21
CA ARG A 178 28.64 -6.67 14.72
C ARG A 178 29.12 -7.59 15.84
N LYS A 179 29.49 -8.84 15.49
CA LYS A 179 30.48 -9.54 16.31
C LYS A 179 31.85 -8.91 16.03
N LYS A 180 32.41 -8.25 17.05
CA LYS A 180 33.85 -7.95 17.09
C LYS A 180 34.64 -9.26 17.24
#